data_AF-A0A0K0LD98-F1
#
_entry.id   AF-A0A0K0LD98-F1
#
_cell.length_a   1.000
_cell.length_b   1.000
_cell.length_c   1.000
_cell.angle_alpha   90.00
_cell.angle_beta   90.00
_cell.angle_gamma   90.00
#
_symmetry.space_group_name_H-M   'P 1'
#
loop_
_entity.id
_entity.type
_entity.pdbx_description
1 polymer ?
#
loop_
_entity_poly.entity_id
_entity_poly.type
_entity_poly.pdbx_seq_one_letter_code
_entity_poly.pdbx_strand_id
1 'polypeptide(L)' 'QRVRLLHRDIYNGEEIVRFDSDVGQYRAVTELGRPDAESWNRNKDYLEQRRAEVDRVCRHNYGVFDGFLVHR' A
#
# COMPACT_ATOMS: atom_id res chain seq x y z
N GLN A 1 -11.68 -3.07 -13.77
CA GLN A 1 -10.68 -1.99 -13.59
C GLN A 1 -9.52 -2.53 -12.77
N ARG A 2 -8.26 -2.26 -13.16
CA ARG A 2 -7.08 -2.71 -12.41
C ARG A 2 -6.74 -1.66 -11.36
N VAL A 3 -6.93 -1.99 -10.08
CA VAL A 3 -6.63 -1.11 -8.94
C VAL A 3 -5.45 -1.71 -8.18
N ARG A 4 -4.47 -0.87 -7.85
CA ARG A 4 -3.25 -1.25 -7.14
C ARG A 4 -3.01 -0.26 -6.01
N LEU A 5 -2.79 -0.78 -4.81
CA LEU A 5 -2.41 0.01 -3.65
C LEU A 5 -0.90 0.03 -3.51
N LEU A 6 -0.34 1.24 -3.37
CA LEU A 6 1.05 1.47 -3.01
C LEU A 6 1.08 2.27 -1.71
N HIS A 7 1.73 1.71 -0.69
CA HIS A 7 2.09 2.46 0.53
C HIS A 7 3.60 2.64 0.52
N ARG A 8 4.06 3.89 0.62
CA ARG A 8 5.46 4.27 0.48
C ARG A 8 5.86 5.13 1.66
N ASP A 9 6.87 4.69 2.40
CA ASP A 9 7.47 5.48 3.46
C ASP A 9 8.70 6.19 2.93
N ILE A 10 8.68 7.52 3.03
CA ILE A 10 9.68 8.41 2.45
C ILE A 10 10.35 9.20 3.58
N TYR A 11 11.66 9.08 3.69
CA TYR A 11 12.48 9.79 4.67
C TYR A 11 13.50 10.67 3.94
N ASN A 12 13.53 11.97 4.24
CA ASN A 12 14.39 12.97 3.58
C ASN A 12 14.30 12.95 2.03
N GLY A 13 13.11 12.69 1.50
CA GLY A 13 12.87 12.61 0.05
C GLY A 13 13.28 11.27 -0.60
N GLU A 14 13.86 10.35 0.16
CA GLU A 14 14.19 9.00 -0.30
C GLU A 14 13.12 8.01 0.17
N GLU A 15 12.61 7.20 -0.74
CA GLU A 15 11.70 6.11 -0.39
C GLU A 15 12.48 4.97 0.26
N ILE A 16 12.16 4.63 1.51
CA ILE A 16 12.90 3.65 2.29
C ILE A 16 12.20 2.29 2.36
N VAL A 17 10.86 2.28 2.33
CA VAL A 17 10.04 1.06 2.40
C VAL A 17 8.80 1.20 1.51
N ARG A 18 8.41 0.10 0.86
CA ARG A 18 7.20 0.02 0.03
C ARG A 18 6.39 -1.22 0.35
N PHE A 19 5.08 -1.07 0.51
CA PHE A 19 4.11 -2.14 0.27
C PHE A 19 3.47 -1.96 -1.11
N ASP A 20 3.32 -3.07 -1.81
CA ASP A 20 2.66 -3.15 -3.11
C ASP A 20 1.63 -4.27 -3.06
N SER A 21 0.36 -3.96 -3.33
CA SER A 21 -0.71 -4.95 -3.29
C SER A 21 -0.52 -6.10 -4.27
N ASP A 22 0.18 -5.89 -5.39
CA ASP A 22 0.49 -6.96 -6.36
C ASP A 22 1.54 -7.93 -5.80
N VAL A 23 2.34 -7.50 -4.81
CA VAL A 23 3.37 -8.31 -4.13
C VAL A 23 2.84 -8.86 -2.81
N GLY A 24 1.98 -8.13 -2.11
CA GLY A 24 1.37 -8.54 -0.85
C GLY A 24 2.29 -8.46 0.37
N GLN A 25 3.44 -7.78 0.29
CA GLN A 25 4.31 -7.57 1.44
C GLN A 25 5.17 -6.31 1.33
N TYR A 26 5.69 -5.88 2.47
CA TYR A 26 6.64 -4.77 2.53
C TYR A 26 8.00 -5.21 1.98
N ARG A 27 8.63 -4.32 1.22
CA ARG A 27 10.00 -4.45 0.73
C ARG A 27 10.77 -3.19 1.10
N ALA A 28 11.95 -3.39 1.67
CA ALA A 28 12.90 -2.32 1.84
C ALA A 28 13.38 -1.86 0.45
N VAL A 29 13.30 -0.56 0.19
CA VAL A 29 13.83 0.07 -1.02
C VAL A 29 15.28 0.48 -0.80
N THR A 30 15.64 0.80 0.44
CA THR A 30 16.99 1.10 0.89
C THR A 30 17.34 0.24 2.11
N GLU A 31 18.62 0.20 2.47
CA GLU A 31 19.09 -0.53 3.67
C GLU A 31 18.43 0.00 4.95
N LEU A 32 18.15 1.31 5.01
CA LEU A 32 17.52 1.95 6.17
C LEU A 32 16.12 1.37 6.44
N GLY A 33 15.38 0.97 5.40
CA GLY A 33 14.03 0.43 5.53
C GLY A 33 13.96 -1.07 5.85
N ARG A 34 15.10 -1.77 5.89
CA ARG A 34 15.13 -3.22 6.20
C ARG A 34 14.47 -3.58 7.54
N PRO A 35 14.80 -2.94 8.68
CA PRO A 35 14.17 -3.28 9.97
C PRO A 35 12.65 -3.08 9.95
N ASP A 36 12.16 -2.04 9.29
CA ASP A 36 10.73 -1.74 9.17
C ASP A 36 10.02 -2.79 8.32
N ALA A 37 10.57 -3.12 7.14
CA ALA A 37 10.00 -4.15 6.28
C ALA A 37 9.94 -5.52 6.98
N GLU A 38 10.98 -5.91 7.73
CA GLU A 38 11.00 -7.15 8.50
C GLU A 38 9.97 -7.14 9.63
N SER A 39 9.91 -6.06 10.40
CA SER A 39 8.97 -5.90 11.51
C SER A 39 7.51 -5.96 11.03
N TRP A 40 7.18 -5.22 9.98
CA TRP A 40 5.82 -5.17 9.45
C TRP A 40 5.40 -6.46 8.76
N ASN A 41 6.31 -7.16 8.09
CA ASN A 41 6.01 -8.48 7.50
C ASN A 41 5.86 -9.60 8.55
N ARG A 42 6.47 -9.41 9.73
CA ARG A 42 6.31 -10.32 10.88
C ARG A 42 4.94 -10.13 11.55
N ASN A 43 4.43 -8.91 11.59
CA ASN A 43 3.08 -8.64 12.09
C ASN A 43 2.01 -9.04 11.06
N LYS A 44 1.43 -10.24 11.22
CA LYS A 44 0.46 -10.81 10.28
C LYS A 44 -0.84 -10.01 10.21
N ASP A 45 -1.36 -9.56 11.34
CA ASP A 45 -2.62 -8.80 11.37
C ASP A 45 -2.49 -7.50 10.57
N TYR A 46 -1.37 -6.79 10.75
CA TYR A 46 -1.06 -5.59 9.99
C TYR A 46 -0.89 -5.87 8.49
N LEU A 47 -0.18 -6.95 8.14
CA LEU A 47 0.05 -7.33 6.75
C LEU A 47 -1.24 -7.71 6.02
N GLU A 48 -2.13 -8.48 6.67
CA GLU A 48 -3.43 -8.84 6.10
C GLU A 48 -4.35 -7.62 5.96
N GLN A 49 -4.32 -6.69 6.93
CA GLN A 49 -5.06 -5.44 6.80
C GLN A 49 -4.62 -4.67 5.53
N ARG A 50 -3.32 -4.51 5.33
CA ARG A 50 -2.76 -3.83 4.14
C ARG A 50 -3.11 -4.54 2.83
N ARG A 51 -3.12 -5.87 2.81
CA ARG A 51 -3.56 -6.65 1.63
C ARG A 51 -5.02 -6.39 1.29
N ALA A 52 -5.88 -6.23 2.31
CA ALA A 52 -7.31 -5.99 2.10
C ALA A 52 -7.65 -4.55 1.67
N GLU A 53 -6.77 -3.58 1.91
CA GLU A 53 -7.04 -2.16 1.63
C GLU A 53 -7.26 -1.84 0.14
N VAL A 54 -6.66 -2.60 -0.78
CA VAL A 54 -6.91 -2.41 -2.24
C VAL A 54 -8.38 -2.60 -2.60
N ASP A 55 -9.08 -3.49 -1.88
CA ASP A 55 -10.49 -3.77 -2.09
C ASP A 55 -11.37 -2.88 -1.21
N ARG A 56 -11.04 -2.80 0.09
CA ARG A 56 -11.86 -2.11 1.09
C ARG A 56 -11.78 -0.59 1.01
N VAL A 57 -10.63 -0.05 0.58
CA VAL A 57 -10.39 1.39 0.50
C VAL A 57 -10.34 1.82 -0.95
N CYS A 58 -9.41 1.29 -1.75
CA CYS A 58 -9.18 1.83 -3.09
C CYS A 58 -10.38 1.60 -4.03
N ARG A 59 -10.88 0.36 -4.18
CA ARG A 59 -12.07 0.11 -5.03
C ARG A 59 -13.33 0.74 -4.48
N HIS A 60 -13.53 0.69 -3.16
CA HIS A 60 -14.68 1.33 -2.52
C HIS A 60 -14.71 2.84 -2.83
N ASN A 61 -13.62 3.55 -2.54
CA ASN A 61 -13.53 4.99 -2.78
C ASN A 61 -13.64 5.31 -4.27
N TYR A 62 -12.99 4.51 -5.13
CA TYR A 62 -13.15 4.68 -6.57
C TYR A 62 -14.63 4.59 -6.97
N GLY A 63 -15.38 3.58 -6.52
CA GLY A 63 -16.81 3.47 -6.80
C GLY A 63 -17.65 4.63 -6.25
N VAL A 64 -17.28 5.18 -5.09
CA VAL A 64 -17.94 6.37 -4.52
C VAL A 64 -17.66 7.62 -5.36
N PHE A 65 -16.43 7.80 -5.83
CA PHE A 65 -16.01 8.99 -6.56
C PHE A 65 -16.21 8.91 -8.08
N ASP A 66 -16.42 7.73 -8.66
CA ASP A 66 -16.60 7.55 -10.10
C ASP A 66 -17.71 8.45 -10.64
N GLY A 67 -18.83 8.58 -9.92
CA GLY A 67 -19.94 9.47 -10.29
C GLY A 67 -19.71 10.97 -10.01
N PHE A 68 -18.72 11.34 -9.20
CA PHE A 68 -18.44 12.74 -8.82
C PHE A 68 -17.26 13.35 -9.58
N LEU A 69 -16.19 12.57 -9.78
CA LEU A 69 -14.93 13.03 -10.39
C LEU A 69 -14.87 12.74 -11.89
N VAL A 70 -15.56 11.70 -12.35
CA VAL A 70 -15.65 11.38 -13.78
C VAL A 70 -17.05 11.78 -14.23
N HIS A 71 -17.21 13.04 -14.66
CA HIS A 71 -18.42 13.43 -15.39
C HIS A 71 -18.53 12.53 -16.62
N ARG A 72 -19.54 11.67 -16.64
CA ARG A 72 -19.92 10.90 -17.81
C ARG A 72 -21.28 11.36 -18.30
#